data_AF-A0A2N1R311-F1
#
_entry.id   AF-A0A2N1R311-F1
#
_cell.length_a   1.000
_cell.length_b   1.000
_cell.length_c   1.000
_cell.angle_alpha   90.00
_cell.angle_beta   90.00
_cell.angle_gamma   90.00
#
_symmetry.space_group_name_H-M   'P 1'
#
loop_
_entity.id
_entity.type
_entity.pdbx_description
1 polymer ?
#
loop_
_entity_poly.entity_id
_entity_poly.type
_entity_poly.pdbx_seq_one_letter_code
_entity_poly.pdbx_strand_id
1 'polypeptide(L)'
;MNERTFHTAKLAALLASVAMLSSCQQFFTTSLAALLARDSYNIPSDMSISDATEWLAIAKRDNNEKLAAALVTPLLALATAADPAGAAYDEAASALVTAVLISSGASPAIIGILKDIGTQSFDSLTGPQIDSALGSLMAISLSTEEATALLLIAANGAPDGLSSDDLYVAALSLAIDAFGDAGVAITSFADLAILLDTGTNPAAVDDASINGAIALLIMAQTLDAVDSSDSILGQLLSGLAFE
;
A
#
# COMPACT_ATOMS: atom_id res chain seq x y z
N MET A 1 -22.99 0.81 48.24
CA MET A 1 -22.34 -0.03 47.20
C MET A 1 -23.42 -0.68 46.36
N ASN A 2 -23.22 -0.67 45.05
CA ASN A 2 -23.77 -1.58 44.03
C ASN A 2 -25.29 -1.60 43.76
N GLU A 3 -25.78 -0.67 42.93
CA GLU A 3 -26.94 -0.96 42.05
C GLU A 3 -26.84 -0.34 40.63
N ARG A 4 -25.86 0.54 40.36
CA ARG A 4 -25.73 1.19 39.02
C ARG A 4 -24.90 0.41 37.99
N THR A 5 -24.24 -0.67 38.39
CA THR A 5 -23.34 -1.45 37.54
C THR A 5 -24.01 -2.59 36.77
N PHE A 6 -25.30 -2.88 36.99
CA PHE A 6 -25.97 -4.04 36.39
C PHE A 6 -26.78 -3.76 35.12
N HIS A 7 -27.01 -2.50 34.75
CA HIS A 7 -27.77 -2.16 33.53
C HIS A 7 -26.88 -1.90 32.30
N THR A 8 -25.60 -1.57 32.49
CA THR A 8 -24.65 -1.37 31.37
C THR A 8 -24.10 -2.68 30.81
N ALA A 9 -24.07 -3.75 31.59
CA ALA A 9 -23.57 -5.05 31.15
C ALA A 9 -24.50 -5.79 30.16
N LYS A 10 -25.82 -5.51 30.19
CA LYS A 10 -26.78 -6.17 29.29
C LYS A 10 -26.92 -5.50 27.92
N LEU A 11 -26.54 -4.22 27.80
CA LEU A 11 -26.54 -3.50 26.52
C LEU A 11 -25.26 -3.81 25.70
N ALA A 12 -24.13 -4.05 26.36
CA ALA A 12 -22.85 -4.38 25.70
C ALA A 12 -22.85 -5.79 25.06
N ALA A 13 -23.56 -6.76 25.64
CA ALA A 13 -23.61 -8.13 25.11
C ALA A 13 -24.53 -8.27 23.87
N LEU A 14 -25.54 -7.40 23.72
CA LEU A 14 -26.45 -7.43 22.57
C LEU A 14 -25.86 -6.74 21.33
N LEU A 15 -24.99 -5.74 21.52
CA LEU A 15 -24.29 -5.08 20.40
C LEU A 15 -23.11 -5.93 19.87
N ALA A 16 -22.44 -6.68 20.75
CA ALA A 16 -21.35 -7.59 20.38
C ALA A 16 -21.83 -8.83 19.59
N SER A 17 -23.07 -9.28 19.81
CA SER A 17 -23.62 -10.47 19.13
C SER A 17 -24.20 -10.17 17.74
N VAL A 18 -24.56 -8.92 17.44
CA VAL A 18 -24.99 -8.50 16.09
C VAL A 18 -23.78 -8.19 15.18
N ALA A 19 -22.67 -7.71 15.75
CA ALA A 19 -21.43 -7.46 14.99
C ALA A 19 -20.76 -8.75 14.46
N MET A 20 -20.84 -9.86 15.20
CA MET A 20 -20.20 -11.12 14.79
C MET A 20 -20.97 -11.92 13.72
N LEU A 21 -22.28 -11.69 13.55
CA LEU A 21 -23.07 -12.38 12.51
C LEU A 21 -23.10 -11.60 11.18
N SER A 22 -22.91 -10.28 11.20
CA SER A 22 -22.79 -9.46 9.98
C SER A 22 -21.41 -9.55 9.33
N SER A 23 -20.35 -9.79 10.12
CA SER A 23 -18.97 -9.83 9.59
C SER A 23 -18.69 -11.09 8.77
N CYS A 24 -19.28 -12.24 9.12
CA CYS A 24 -19.05 -13.48 8.38
C CYS A 24 -19.82 -13.52 7.04
N GLN A 25 -21.00 -12.90 6.94
CA GLN A 25 -21.72 -12.86 5.65
C GLN A 25 -21.07 -11.90 4.65
N GLN A 26 -20.43 -10.81 5.11
CA GLN A 26 -19.65 -9.96 4.21
C GLN A 26 -18.31 -10.58 3.81
N PHE A 27 -17.67 -11.38 4.65
CA PHE A 27 -16.42 -12.04 4.26
C PHE A 27 -16.62 -13.07 3.14
N PHE A 28 -17.71 -13.87 3.17
CA PHE A 28 -17.98 -14.84 2.10
C PHE A 28 -18.62 -14.24 0.85
N THR A 29 -19.47 -13.21 0.96
CA THR A 29 -20.04 -12.57 -0.23
C THR A 29 -19.05 -11.66 -0.94
N THR A 30 -18.18 -10.96 -0.22
CA THR A 30 -17.14 -10.12 -0.85
C THR A 30 -16.04 -10.97 -1.47
N SER A 31 -15.61 -12.06 -0.81
CA SER A 31 -14.60 -12.96 -1.37
C SER A 31 -15.12 -13.74 -2.59
N LEU A 32 -16.38 -14.19 -2.59
CA LEU A 32 -16.96 -14.91 -3.73
C LEU A 32 -17.39 -13.97 -4.87
N ALA A 33 -17.85 -12.74 -4.56
CA ALA A 33 -18.15 -11.73 -5.57
C ALA A 33 -16.87 -11.13 -6.19
N ALA A 34 -15.78 -11.00 -5.43
CA ALA A 34 -14.46 -10.68 -5.98
C ALA A 34 -13.98 -11.78 -6.95
N LEU A 35 -14.24 -13.05 -6.63
CA LEU A 35 -13.94 -14.20 -7.49
C LEU A 35 -14.84 -14.31 -8.74
N LEU A 36 -16.12 -13.95 -8.64
CA LEU A 36 -17.10 -14.02 -9.74
C LEU A 36 -17.11 -12.77 -10.64
N ALA A 37 -16.64 -11.61 -10.14
CA ALA A 37 -16.46 -10.40 -10.93
C ALA A 37 -15.03 -10.29 -11.52
N ARG A 38 -14.30 -11.41 -11.54
CA ARG A 38 -13.10 -11.60 -12.34
C ARG A 38 -13.55 -11.88 -13.79
N ASP A 39 -14.21 -10.90 -14.41
CA ASP A 39 -14.14 -10.77 -15.87
C ASP A 39 -12.65 -10.56 -16.15
N SER A 40 -11.98 -11.65 -16.50
CA SER A 40 -10.57 -11.63 -16.84
C SER A 40 -10.41 -10.70 -18.02
N TYR A 41 -9.79 -9.54 -17.81
CA TYR A 41 -9.28 -8.76 -18.91
C TYR A 41 -8.32 -9.67 -19.69
N ASN A 42 -8.68 -10.00 -20.93
CA ASN A 42 -7.80 -10.77 -21.79
C ASN A 42 -6.77 -9.80 -22.38
N ILE A 43 -5.78 -9.44 -21.56
CA ILE A 43 -4.68 -8.57 -21.96
C ILE A 43 -3.62 -9.43 -22.65
N PRO A 44 -3.30 -9.17 -23.93
CA PRO A 44 -2.23 -9.90 -24.63
C PRO A 44 -0.90 -9.76 -23.89
N SER A 45 -0.16 -10.86 -23.77
CA SER A 45 1.16 -10.86 -23.12
C SER A 45 2.25 -10.18 -23.97
N ASP A 46 1.97 -9.90 -25.25
CA ASP A 46 2.81 -9.19 -26.21
C ASP A 46 2.37 -7.74 -26.45
N MET A 47 1.59 -7.17 -25.52
CA MET A 47 1.17 -5.77 -25.54
C MET A 47 2.39 -4.83 -25.57
N SER A 48 2.32 -3.77 -26.37
CA SER A 48 3.37 -2.74 -26.40
C SER A 48 3.32 -1.86 -25.14
N ILE A 49 4.43 -1.23 -24.76
CA ILE A 49 4.47 -0.27 -23.63
C ILE A 49 3.46 0.87 -23.86
N SER A 50 3.36 1.37 -25.10
CA SER A 50 2.40 2.43 -25.46
C SER A 50 0.94 2.01 -25.27
N ASP A 51 0.60 0.76 -25.61
CA ASP A 51 -0.76 0.28 -25.37
C ASP A 51 -1.00 0.10 -23.86
N ALA A 52 -0.04 -0.50 -23.15
CA ALA A 52 -0.16 -0.72 -21.71
C ALA A 52 -0.34 0.59 -20.93
N THR A 53 0.38 1.65 -21.31
CA THR A 53 0.23 2.98 -20.72
C THR A 53 -1.12 3.63 -21.04
N GLU A 54 -1.67 3.41 -22.25
CA GLU A 54 -3.03 3.87 -22.59
C GLU A 54 -4.09 3.17 -21.72
N TRP A 55 -4.00 1.84 -21.57
CA TRP A 55 -4.90 1.08 -20.70
C TRP A 55 -4.76 1.49 -19.23
N LEU A 56 -3.54 1.79 -18.79
CA LEU A 56 -3.28 2.30 -17.44
C LEU A 56 -3.89 3.69 -17.23
N ALA A 57 -3.84 4.57 -18.23
CA ALA A 57 -4.49 5.88 -18.16
C ALA A 57 -6.02 5.74 -18.02
N ILE A 58 -6.62 4.75 -18.69
CA ILE A 58 -8.05 4.39 -18.50
C ILE A 58 -8.28 3.89 -17.07
N ALA A 59 -7.43 2.98 -16.58
CA ALA A 59 -7.53 2.45 -15.22
C ALA A 59 -7.47 3.58 -14.17
N LYS A 60 -6.54 4.52 -14.33
CA LYS A 60 -6.38 5.68 -13.46
C LYS A 60 -7.60 6.60 -13.50
N ARG A 61 -8.10 6.92 -14.69
CA ARG A 61 -9.27 7.81 -14.86
C ARG A 61 -10.52 7.24 -14.20
N ASP A 62 -10.73 5.94 -14.36
CA ASP A 62 -11.95 5.26 -13.91
C ASP A 62 -11.77 4.63 -12.51
N ASN A 63 -10.62 4.85 -11.86
CA ASN A 63 -10.18 4.21 -10.62
C ASN A 63 -10.45 2.68 -10.62
N ASN A 64 -10.08 2.03 -11.73
CA ASN A 64 -10.34 0.62 -11.98
C ASN A 64 -9.15 -0.24 -11.53
N GLU A 65 -9.15 -0.57 -10.25
CA GLU A 65 -8.14 -1.40 -9.56
C GLU A 65 -7.90 -2.73 -10.27
N LYS A 66 -8.96 -3.35 -10.82
CA LYS A 66 -8.88 -4.63 -11.52
C LYS A 66 -8.15 -4.53 -12.85
N LEU A 67 -8.39 -3.45 -13.59
CA LEU A 67 -7.68 -3.22 -14.85
C LEU A 67 -6.21 -2.93 -14.58
N ALA A 68 -5.90 -2.14 -13.54
CA ALA A 68 -4.53 -1.89 -13.12
C ALA A 68 -3.82 -3.20 -12.72
N ALA A 69 -4.48 -4.06 -11.91
CA ALA A 69 -3.93 -5.35 -11.51
C ALA A 69 -3.65 -6.26 -12.73
N ALA A 70 -4.54 -6.27 -13.72
CA ALA A 70 -4.35 -7.05 -14.95
C ALA A 70 -3.15 -6.56 -15.80
N LEU A 71 -2.76 -5.28 -15.66
CA LEU A 71 -1.61 -4.71 -16.37
C LEU A 71 -0.27 -4.96 -15.65
N VAL A 72 -0.26 -5.36 -14.38
CA VAL A 72 0.98 -5.60 -13.63
C VAL A 72 1.85 -6.66 -14.31
N THR A 73 1.27 -7.80 -14.68
CA THR A 73 2.03 -8.89 -15.32
C THR A 73 2.67 -8.49 -16.66
N PRO A 74 1.95 -7.92 -17.65
CA PRO A 74 2.58 -7.50 -18.89
C PRO A 74 3.59 -6.35 -18.69
N LEU A 75 3.31 -5.39 -17.81
CA LEU A 75 4.26 -4.30 -17.51
C LEU A 75 5.53 -4.82 -16.83
N LEU A 76 5.41 -5.79 -15.92
CA LEU A 76 6.55 -6.45 -15.29
C LEU A 76 7.41 -7.18 -16.32
N ALA A 77 6.78 -7.89 -17.27
CA ALA A 77 7.50 -8.57 -18.35
C ALA A 77 8.26 -7.58 -19.24
N LEU A 78 7.63 -6.44 -19.59
CA LEU A 78 8.26 -5.38 -20.37
C LEU A 78 9.43 -4.73 -19.63
N ALA A 79 9.25 -4.38 -18.35
CA ALA A 79 10.31 -3.80 -17.52
C ALA A 79 11.48 -4.78 -17.34
N THR A 80 11.21 -6.07 -17.12
CA THR A 80 12.26 -7.09 -16.96
C THR A 80 13.05 -7.35 -18.24
N ALA A 81 12.40 -7.21 -19.41
CA ALA A 81 13.03 -7.42 -20.71
C ALA A 81 13.84 -6.19 -21.20
N ALA A 82 13.57 -5.00 -20.66
CA ALA A 82 14.25 -3.77 -21.01
C ALA A 82 15.64 -3.65 -20.35
N ASP A 83 16.50 -2.82 -20.93
CA ASP A 83 17.77 -2.42 -20.28
C ASP A 83 17.45 -1.46 -19.13
N PRO A 84 17.84 -1.77 -17.87
CA PRO A 84 17.57 -0.91 -16.71
C PRO A 84 18.06 0.53 -16.82
N ALA A 85 19.06 0.79 -17.68
CA ALA A 85 19.58 2.14 -17.90
C ALA A 85 18.95 2.86 -19.11
N GLY A 86 17.91 2.27 -19.72
CA GLY A 86 17.29 2.76 -20.95
C GLY A 86 15.86 3.26 -20.78
N ALA A 87 15.45 4.19 -21.65
CA ALA A 87 14.13 4.81 -21.60
C ALA A 87 12.93 3.83 -21.66
N ALA A 88 13.11 2.66 -22.29
CA ALA A 88 12.06 1.62 -22.32
C ALA A 88 11.83 1.00 -20.94
N TYR A 89 12.88 0.87 -20.12
CA TYR A 89 12.75 0.48 -18.73
C TYR A 89 12.04 1.59 -17.95
N ASP A 90 12.47 2.84 -18.06
CA ASP A 90 11.87 3.96 -17.34
C ASP A 90 10.35 4.09 -17.59
N GLU A 91 9.94 3.98 -18.86
CA GLU A 91 8.52 4.04 -19.24
C GLU A 91 7.73 2.83 -18.69
N ALA A 92 8.27 1.61 -18.81
CA ALA A 92 7.59 0.42 -18.31
C ALA A 92 7.55 0.39 -16.77
N ALA A 93 8.63 0.77 -16.12
CA ALA A 93 8.80 0.80 -14.67
C ALA A 93 7.91 1.86 -14.01
N SER A 94 7.86 3.07 -14.56
CA SER A 94 6.99 4.14 -14.05
C SER A 94 5.50 3.78 -14.19
N ALA A 95 5.13 3.19 -15.32
CA ALA A 95 3.79 2.62 -15.53
C ALA A 95 3.50 1.46 -14.57
N LEU A 96 4.47 0.57 -14.33
CA LEU A 96 4.34 -0.56 -13.43
C LEU A 96 4.08 -0.11 -11.99
N VAL A 97 4.84 0.86 -11.47
CA VAL A 97 4.60 1.42 -10.14
C VAL A 97 3.19 2.01 -10.07
N THR A 98 2.81 2.83 -11.04
CA THR A 98 1.46 3.41 -11.09
C THR A 98 0.37 2.34 -11.09
N ALA A 99 0.56 1.24 -11.84
CA ALA A 99 -0.37 0.12 -11.85
C ALA A 99 -0.50 -0.52 -10.46
N VAL A 100 0.62 -0.81 -9.80
CA VAL A 100 0.66 -1.36 -8.43
C VAL A 100 -0.03 -0.42 -7.43
N LEU A 101 0.19 0.89 -7.54
CA LEU A 101 -0.41 1.87 -6.62
C LEU A 101 -1.93 1.97 -6.77
N ILE A 102 -2.44 1.79 -7.99
CA ILE A 102 -3.89 1.77 -8.25
C ILE A 102 -4.48 0.44 -7.80
N SER A 103 -3.86 -0.69 -8.14
CA SER A 103 -4.40 -2.02 -7.86
C SER A 103 -4.37 -2.40 -6.38
N SER A 104 -3.35 -1.97 -5.65
CA SER A 104 -3.22 -2.20 -4.20
C SER A 104 -4.19 -1.38 -3.34
N GLY A 105 -4.85 -0.37 -3.91
CA GLY A 105 -5.66 0.58 -3.15
C GLY A 105 -4.84 1.47 -2.19
N ALA A 106 -3.52 1.46 -2.29
CA ALA A 106 -2.64 2.23 -1.39
C ALA A 106 -2.87 3.74 -1.51
N SER A 107 -3.02 4.25 -2.73
CA SER A 107 -3.28 5.68 -2.98
C SER A 107 -4.56 6.18 -2.29
N PRO A 108 -5.75 5.56 -2.49
CA PRO A 108 -6.95 5.99 -1.79
C PRO A 108 -6.90 5.76 -0.27
N ALA A 109 -6.22 4.71 0.21
CA ALA A 109 -6.02 4.48 1.64
C ALA A 109 -5.23 5.62 2.30
N ILE A 110 -4.09 6.00 1.71
CA ILE A 110 -3.23 7.07 2.23
C ILE A 110 -3.91 8.43 2.12
N ILE A 111 -4.58 8.73 1.01
CA ILE A 111 -5.35 9.97 0.87
C ILE A 111 -6.50 10.03 1.88
N GLY A 112 -7.15 8.89 2.15
CA GLY A 112 -8.18 8.77 3.20
C GLY A 112 -7.62 9.12 4.57
N ILE A 113 -6.46 8.55 4.92
CA ILE A 113 -5.75 8.84 6.17
C ILE A 113 -5.41 10.33 6.28
N LEU A 114 -4.82 10.91 5.23
CA LEU A 114 -4.48 12.34 5.21
C LEU A 114 -5.71 13.23 5.40
N LYS A 115 -6.86 12.83 4.84
CA LYS A 115 -8.12 13.56 5.01
C LYS A 115 -8.70 13.44 6.41
N ASP A 116 -8.62 12.25 7.02
CA ASP A 116 -9.17 11.97 8.35
C ASP A 116 -8.30 12.56 9.48
N ILE A 117 -6.99 12.60 9.26
CA ILE A 117 -6.02 13.31 10.12
C ILE A 117 -6.14 14.83 9.91
N GLY A 118 -6.39 15.27 8.67
CA GLY A 118 -6.42 16.67 8.28
C GLY A 118 -5.02 17.31 8.35
N THR A 119 -4.96 18.63 8.53
CA THR A 119 -3.69 19.36 8.76
C THR A 119 -3.30 19.42 10.24
N GLN A 120 -3.84 18.51 11.07
CA GLN A 120 -3.55 18.50 12.51
C GLN A 120 -2.16 17.91 12.77
N SER A 121 -1.45 18.41 13.79
CA SER A 121 -0.18 17.79 14.20
C SER A 121 -0.44 16.34 14.61
N PHE A 122 0.47 15.43 14.24
CA PHE A 122 0.39 14.03 14.65
C PHE A 122 0.22 13.85 16.16
N ASP A 123 0.80 14.77 16.95
CA ASP A 123 0.71 14.80 18.42
C ASP A 123 -0.71 15.02 18.96
N SER A 124 -1.64 15.44 18.11
CA SER A 124 -3.03 15.74 18.47
C SER A 124 -4.02 14.66 18.04
N LEU A 125 -3.54 13.58 17.43
CA LEU A 125 -4.39 12.47 16.99
C LEU A 125 -4.96 11.71 18.18
N THR A 126 -6.27 11.47 18.12
CA THR A 126 -6.95 10.62 19.11
C THR A 126 -6.70 9.14 18.79
N GLY A 127 -6.72 8.28 19.82
CA GLY A 127 -6.60 6.82 19.64
C GLY A 127 -7.49 6.25 18.53
N PRO A 128 -8.80 6.58 18.48
CA PRO A 128 -9.68 6.12 17.41
C PRO A 128 -9.28 6.57 15.99
N GLN A 129 -8.67 7.74 15.84
CA GLN A 129 -8.17 8.20 14.53
C GLN A 129 -6.94 7.40 14.11
N ILE A 130 -6.05 7.10 15.06
CA ILE A 130 -4.87 6.24 14.82
C ILE A 130 -5.33 4.83 14.45
N ASP A 131 -6.28 4.25 15.18
CA ASP A 131 -6.83 2.91 14.90
C ASP A 131 -7.49 2.86 13.51
N SER A 132 -8.23 3.90 13.13
CA SER A 132 -8.84 4.00 11.79
C SER A 132 -7.77 4.09 10.70
N ALA A 133 -6.74 4.91 10.91
CA ALA A 133 -5.65 5.07 9.94
C ALA A 133 -4.83 3.79 9.77
N LEU A 134 -4.49 3.13 10.87
CA LEU A 134 -3.83 1.82 10.86
C LEU A 134 -4.71 0.78 10.17
N GLY A 135 -6.02 0.77 10.42
CA GLY A 135 -6.96 -0.11 9.73
C GLY A 135 -6.97 0.08 8.22
N SER A 136 -6.92 1.33 7.75
CA SER A 136 -6.80 1.64 6.31
C SER A 136 -5.45 1.24 5.72
N LEU A 137 -4.35 1.43 6.45
CA LEU A 137 -3.02 0.97 6.02
C LEU A 137 -2.98 -0.56 5.93
N MET A 138 -3.43 -1.27 6.96
CA MET A 138 -3.43 -2.73 7.02
C MET A 138 -4.38 -3.40 6.02
N ALA A 139 -5.25 -2.63 5.35
CA ALA A 139 -6.06 -3.12 4.24
C ALA A 139 -5.31 -3.16 2.91
N ILE A 140 -4.15 -2.50 2.82
CA ILE A 140 -3.25 -2.58 1.68
C ILE A 140 -2.65 -3.98 1.65
N SER A 141 -2.80 -4.64 0.50
CA SER A 141 -2.20 -5.96 0.24
C SER A 141 -1.74 -5.98 -1.20
N LEU A 142 -0.59 -6.58 -1.42
CA LEU A 142 0.00 -6.80 -2.72
C LEU A 142 -0.14 -8.28 -3.08
N SER A 143 -0.41 -8.54 -4.34
CA SER A 143 -0.16 -9.84 -4.94
C SER A 143 1.34 -10.09 -5.06
N THR A 144 1.71 -11.36 -5.21
CA THR A 144 3.11 -11.77 -5.41
C THR A 144 3.75 -11.07 -6.61
N GLU A 145 3.01 -10.87 -7.70
CA GLU A 145 3.46 -10.16 -8.88
C GLU A 145 3.68 -8.65 -8.62
N GLU A 146 2.83 -8.02 -7.82
CA GLU A 146 2.97 -6.61 -7.43
C GLU A 146 4.17 -6.40 -6.50
N ALA A 147 4.36 -7.28 -5.51
CA ALA A 147 5.56 -7.25 -4.66
C ALA A 147 6.83 -7.46 -5.49
N THR A 148 6.82 -8.43 -6.41
CA THR A 148 7.94 -8.68 -7.34
C THR A 148 8.22 -7.46 -8.22
N ALA A 149 7.18 -6.77 -8.68
CA ALA A 149 7.31 -5.54 -9.45
C ALA A 149 8.01 -4.43 -8.67
N LEU A 150 7.60 -4.19 -7.42
CA LEU A 150 8.24 -3.18 -6.58
C LEU A 150 9.69 -3.54 -6.24
N LEU A 151 9.98 -4.83 -6.01
CA LEU A 151 11.34 -5.34 -5.80
C LEU A 151 12.23 -5.16 -7.04
N LEU A 152 11.67 -5.30 -8.25
CA LEU A 152 12.41 -5.01 -9.49
C LEU A 152 12.84 -3.54 -9.55
N ILE A 153 11.96 -2.60 -9.17
CA ILE A 153 12.29 -1.17 -9.14
C ILE A 153 13.35 -0.89 -8.08
N ALA A 154 13.16 -1.43 -6.88
CA ALA A 154 14.10 -1.31 -5.77
C ALA A 154 15.52 -1.78 -6.12
N ALA A 155 15.65 -2.79 -7.00
CA ALA A 155 16.93 -3.35 -7.41
C ALA A 155 17.66 -2.55 -8.52
N ASN A 156 16.95 -1.73 -9.30
CA ASN A 156 17.48 -1.11 -10.52
C ASN A 156 17.59 0.42 -10.46
N GLY A 157 16.96 1.07 -9.47
CA GLY A 157 16.98 2.53 -9.32
C GLY A 157 15.63 3.18 -9.64
N ALA A 158 15.51 4.46 -9.32
CA ALA A 158 14.29 5.22 -9.61
C ALA A 158 14.18 5.44 -11.13
N PRO A 159 13.08 4.98 -11.78
CA PRO A 159 12.87 5.23 -13.19
C PRO A 159 12.59 6.71 -13.46
N ASP A 160 13.06 7.21 -14.59
CA ASP A 160 12.81 8.59 -15.00
C ASP A 160 11.29 8.86 -15.11
N GLY A 161 10.84 9.98 -14.53
CA GLY A 161 9.45 10.44 -14.61
C GLY A 161 8.51 9.92 -13.51
N LEU A 162 8.99 9.07 -12.60
CA LEU A 162 8.26 8.70 -11.40
C LEU A 162 8.35 9.81 -10.34
N SER A 163 7.28 10.08 -9.60
CA SER A 163 7.31 11.07 -8.52
C SER A 163 7.84 10.49 -7.21
N SER A 164 8.39 11.35 -6.34
CA SER A 164 8.83 10.94 -5.00
C SER A 164 7.67 10.43 -4.16
N ASP A 165 6.50 11.04 -4.27
CA ASP A 165 5.26 10.59 -3.64
C ASP A 165 4.90 9.15 -4.04
N ASP A 166 4.98 8.81 -5.34
CA ASP A 166 4.71 7.44 -5.80
C ASP A 166 5.69 6.43 -5.20
N LEU A 167 6.97 6.80 -5.06
CA LEU A 167 7.99 5.96 -4.42
C LEU A 167 7.76 5.81 -2.91
N TYR A 168 7.33 6.87 -2.22
CA TYR A 168 6.96 6.78 -0.80
C TYR A 168 5.77 5.86 -0.58
N VAL A 169 4.73 5.99 -1.41
CA VAL A 169 3.57 5.09 -1.35
C VAL A 169 4.00 3.65 -1.65
N ALA A 170 4.80 3.42 -2.68
CA ALA A 170 5.27 2.08 -3.04
C ALA A 170 6.10 1.44 -1.92
N ALA A 171 7.01 2.21 -1.31
CA ALA A 171 7.79 1.76 -0.16
C ALA A 171 6.88 1.35 1.01
N LEU A 172 5.90 2.19 1.34
CA LEU A 172 4.97 1.93 2.43
C LEU A 172 4.10 0.70 2.16
N SER A 173 3.56 0.57 0.93
CA SER A 173 2.77 -0.59 0.52
C SER A 173 3.56 -1.89 0.65
N LEU A 174 4.81 -1.91 0.17
CA LEU A 174 5.66 -3.10 0.24
C LEU A 174 6.01 -3.47 1.69
N ALA A 175 6.27 -2.48 2.54
CA ALA A 175 6.52 -2.72 3.96
C ALA A 175 5.28 -3.28 4.67
N ILE A 176 4.11 -2.66 4.48
CA ILE A 176 2.86 -3.11 5.09
C ILE A 176 2.51 -4.53 4.65
N ASP A 177 2.63 -4.82 3.35
CA ASP A 177 2.35 -6.14 2.80
C ASP A 177 3.26 -7.21 3.42
N ALA A 178 4.56 -6.94 3.53
CA ALA A 178 5.52 -7.84 4.17
C ALA A 178 5.16 -8.14 5.65
N PHE A 179 4.64 -7.15 6.38
CA PHE A 179 4.17 -7.36 7.75
C PHE A 179 2.83 -8.11 7.81
N GLY A 180 1.93 -7.82 6.88
CA GLY A 180 0.65 -8.54 6.72
C GLY A 180 0.87 -10.04 6.47
N ASP A 181 1.75 -10.38 5.54
CA ASP A 181 2.11 -11.75 5.18
C ASP A 181 2.78 -12.52 6.33
N ALA A 182 3.56 -11.82 7.15
CA ALA A 182 4.17 -12.39 8.35
C ALA A 182 3.15 -12.65 9.49
N GLY A 183 1.89 -12.24 9.31
CA GLY A 183 0.85 -12.31 10.34
C GLY A 183 1.10 -11.37 11.52
N VAL A 184 1.91 -10.33 11.32
CA VAL A 184 2.22 -9.32 12.33
C VAL A 184 1.10 -8.29 12.32
N ALA A 185 0.20 -8.37 13.31
CA ALA A 185 -0.83 -7.37 13.47
C ALA A 185 -0.22 -6.07 14.03
N ILE A 186 -0.15 -5.03 13.21
CA ILE A 186 0.21 -3.69 13.67
C ILE A 186 -1.02 -3.09 14.34
N THR A 187 -1.07 -3.17 15.67
CA THR A 187 -2.23 -2.73 16.46
C THR A 187 -2.02 -1.37 17.12
N SER A 188 -0.79 -0.87 17.09
CA SER A 188 -0.42 0.40 17.70
C SER A 188 0.81 1.03 17.03
N PHE A 189 1.02 2.31 17.29
CA PHE A 189 2.22 3.03 16.84
C PHE A 189 3.50 2.48 17.47
N ALA A 190 3.42 1.91 18.68
CA ALA A 190 4.56 1.26 19.33
C ALA A 190 4.99 0.00 18.59
N ASP A 191 4.05 -0.75 18.01
CA ASP A 191 4.36 -1.91 17.17
C ASP A 191 5.10 -1.47 15.90
N LEU A 192 4.65 -0.36 15.28
CA LEU A 192 5.30 0.24 14.12
C LEU A 192 6.73 0.73 14.44
N ALA A 193 6.93 1.35 15.60
CA ALA A 193 8.25 1.79 16.07
C ALA A 193 9.20 0.62 16.30
N ILE A 194 8.75 -0.45 16.96
CA ILE A 194 9.56 -1.66 17.20
C ILE A 194 9.96 -2.34 15.88
N LEU A 195 9.08 -2.31 14.88
CA LEU A 195 9.33 -2.83 13.53
C LEU A 195 10.38 -2.01 12.76
N LEU A 196 10.47 -0.70 13.01
CA LEU A 196 11.42 0.21 12.36
C LEU A 196 12.75 0.37 13.15
N ASP A 197 12.74 0.12 14.47
CA ASP A 197 13.86 0.39 15.40
C ASP A 197 14.75 -0.83 15.71
N THR A 198 14.45 -2.02 15.22
CA THR A 198 15.23 -3.21 15.61
C THR A 198 15.85 -3.91 14.41
N GLY A 199 17.19 -3.97 14.38
CA GLY A 199 17.99 -4.68 13.36
C GLY A 199 17.79 -6.20 13.30
N THR A 200 16.63 -6.69 13.73
CA THR A 200 16.11 -8.03 13.61
C THR A 200 14.61 -7.92 13.33
N ASN A 201 14.24 -8.00 12.05
CA ASN A 201 12.85 -8.21 11.66
C ASN A 201 12.27 -9.41 12.44
N PRO A 202 10.97 -9.41 12.79
CA PRO A 202 10.32 -10.63 13.25
C PRO A 202 10.63 -11.75 12.25
N ALA A 203 11.05 -12.93 12.72
CA ALA A 203 11.60 -13.99 11.86
C ALA A 203 10.68 -14.51 10.73
N ALA A 204 9.43 -14.02 10.68
CA ALA A 204 8.44 -14.32 9.65
C ALA A 204 8.30 -13.23 8.58
N VAL A 205 8.91 -12.06 8.75
CA VAL A 205 8.86 -10.96 7.79
C VAL A 205 9.91 -11.20 6.70
N ASP A 206 9.52 -11.06 5.44
CA ASP A 206 10.42 -11.23 4.31
C ASP A 206 11.45 -10.09 4.25
N ASP A 207 12.71 -10.43 4.53
CA ASP A 207 13.82 -9.49 4.48
C ASP A 207 14.00 -8.87 3.09
N ALA A 208 13.64 -9.58 2.00
CA ALA A 208 13.74 -9.01 0.66
C ALA A 208 12.75 -7.85 0.48
N SER A 209 11.50 -8.03 0.88
CA SER A 209 10.45 -7.00 0.83
C SER A 209 10.78 -5.79 1.72
N ILE A 210 11.29 -6.01 2.93
CA ILE A 210 11.71 -4.90 3.81
C ILE A 210 12.91 -4.15 3.24
N ASN A 211 13.94 -4.86 2.76
CA ASN A 211 15.10 -4.22 2.12
C ASN A 211 14.69 -3.47 0.84
N GLY A 212 13.74 -4.01 0.09
CA GLY A 212 13.14 -3.36 -1.08
C GLY A 212 12.40 -2.08 -0.71
N ALA A 213 11.58 -2.11 0.35
CA ALA A 213 10.88 -0.94 0.85
C ALA A 213 11.84 0.16 1.31
N ILE A 214 12.92 -0.21 2.02
CA ILE A 214 13.98 0.73 2.42
C ILE A 214 14.67 1.33 1.19
N ALA A 215 14.98 0.52 0.17
CA ALA A 215 15.60 1.00 -1.06
C ALA A 215 14.69 2.00 -1.79
N LEU A 216 13.39 1.70 -1.91
CA LEU A 216 12.40 2.63 -2.48
C LEU A 216 12.28 3.92 -1.68
N LEU A 217 12.35 3.84 -0.35
CA LEU A 217 12.34 5.02 0.53
C LEU A 217 13.56 5.91 0.31
N ILE A 218 14.75 5.31 0.19
CA ILE A 218 16.00 6.04 -0.12
C ILE A 218 15.92 6.68 -1.51
N MET A 219 15.34 5.99 -2.49
CA MET A 219 15.10 6.54 -3.82
C MET A 219 14.17 7.76 -3.78
N ALA A 220 13.05 7.67 -3.04
CA ALA A 220 12.10 8.77 -2.85
C ALA A 220 12.79 10.01 -2.26
N GLN A 221 13.57 9.81 -1.18
CA GLN A 221 14.33 10.87 -0.52
C GLN A 221 15.37 11.51 -1.45
N THR A 222 16.03 10.70 -2.27
CA THR A 222 17.02 11.18 -3.23
C THR A 222 16.36 12.06 -4.29
N LEU A 223 15.18 11.65 -4.77
CA LEU A 223 14.43 12.40 -5.77
C LEU A 223 13.93 13.75 -5.22
N ASP A 224 13.40 13.78 -4.00
CA ASP A 224 13.01 15.03 -3.32
C ASP A 224 14.17 16.02 -3.19
N ALA A 225 15.35 15.52 -2.84
CA ALA A 225 16.54 16.35 -2.70
C ALA A 225 16.99 16.96 -4.04
N VAL A 226 16.75 16.27 -5.16
CA VAL A 226 17.08 16.73 -6.51
C VAL A 226 16.05 17.74 -7.01
N ASP A 227 14.76 17.44 -6.84
CA ASP A 227 13.68 18.23 -7.42
C ASP A 227 13.30 19.46 -6.59
N SER A 228 13.83 19.58 -5.36
CA SER A 228 13.39 20.59 -4.38
C SER A 228 11.88 20.53 -4.15
N SER A 229 11.27 19.38 -4.45
CA SER A 229 9.86 19.11 -4.21
C SER A 229 9.72 18.73 -2.75
N ASP A 230 8.95 19.53 -2.03
CA ASP A 230 8.46 19.16 -0.71
C ASP A 230 7.42 18.04 -0.86
N SER A 231 7.85 16.78 -0.97
CA SER A 231 6.92 15.65 -0.89
C SER A 231 6.14 15.74 0.41
N ILE A 232 4.81 15.69 0.30
CA ILE A 232 3.94 15.70 1.48
C ILE A 232 4.22 14.47 2.33
N LEU A 233 4.47 13.31 1.70
CA LEU A 233 4.80 12.07 2.39
C LEU A 233 6.21 12.09 2.96
N GLY A 234 7.17 12.69 2.27
CA GLY A 234 8.52 12.93 2.80
C GLY A 234 8.50 13.80 4.06
N GLN A 235 7.72 14.88 4.08
CA GLN A 235 7.52 15.72 5.26
C GLN A 235 6.79 14.96 6.39
N LEU A 236 5.80 14.14 6.03
CA LEU A 236 5.08 13.30 7.00
C LEU A 236 6.02 12.32 7.68
N LEU A 237 6.79 11.55 6.90
CA LEU A 237 7.68 10.50 7.38
C LEU A 237 8.89 11.07 8.12
N SER A 238 9.43 12.21 7.69
CA SER A 238 10.50 12.90 8.44
C SER A 238 10.00 13.49 9.75
N GLY A 239 8.74 13.94 9.81
CA GLY A 239 8.08 14.31 11.07
C GLY A 239 7.82 13.13 12.01
N LEU A 240 7.74 11.91 11.47
CA LEU A 240 7.66 10.66 12.22
C LEU A 240 9.03 10.09 12.61
N ALA A 241 10.14 10.66 12.14
CA ALA A 241 11.47 10.23 12.53
C ALA A 241 11.61 10.42 14.04
N PHE A 242 11.60 9.29 14.73
CA PHE A 242 11.66 9.13 16.19
C PHE A 242 12.83 9.95 16.77
N GLU A 243 12.51 11.02 17.51
CA GLU A 243 13.41 11.54 18.54
C GLU A 243 13.51 10.56 19.73
#